data_AF-A0A7Y3FV11-F1
#
_entry.id   AF-A0A7Y3FV11-F1
#
_cell.length_a   1.000
_cell.length_b   1.000
_cell.length_c   1.000
_cell.angle_alpha   90.00
_cell.angle_beta   90.00
_cell.angle_gamma   90.00
#
_symmetry.space_group_name_H-M   'P 1'
#
loop_
_entity.id
_entity.type
_entity.pdbx_description
1 polymer ?
#
loop_
_entity_poly.entity_id
_entity_poly.type
_entity_poly.pdbx_seq_one_letter_code
_entity_poly.pdbx_strand_id
1 'polypeptide(L)'
;MISTHDFSMNSAHYARMGEQECNKIHLATLEILERTGVDVHDENAKNILVQGGATADGKRIRIPEYMVTRALSTAPERITLYDRNKNVAMRAWGHRTYFGGGSDCLNILDHKSGKRREPTLKDVVHAATVMDALGEIDFVMSLILPKDVNQSIYDRYQMEVMLN
;
A
#
# COMPACT_ATOMS: atom_id res chain seq x y z
N MET A 1 28.76 -3.42 -4.75
CA MET A 1 28.38 -4.61 -5.53
C MET A 1 28.75 -5.82 -4.67
N ILE A 2 27.76 -6.57 -4.16
CA ILE A 2 28.03 -7.77 -3.35
C ILE A 2 27.97 -8.95 -4.32
N SER A 3 29.06 -9.72 -4.38
CA SER A 3 29.17 -10.86 -5.29
C SER A 3 29.15 -12.14 -4.46
N THR A 4 28.12 -12.97 -4.65
CA THR A 4 28.08 -14.33 -4.13
C THR A 4 27.44 -15.24 -5.18
N HIS A 5 28.15 -16.31 -5.57
CA HIS A 5 27.71 -17.35 -6.52
C HIS A 5 27.16 -16.79 -7.85
N ASP A 6 28.05 -16.28 -8.71
CA ASP A 6 27.80 -15.92 -10.12
C ASP A 6 26.66 -14.93 -10.43
N PHE A 7 26.06 -14.29 -9.41
CA PHE A 7 25.08 -13.21 -9.59
C PHE A 7 25.59 -11.90 -8.98
N SER A 8 25.65 -10.83 -9.79
CA SER A 8 25.79 -9.47 -9.27
C SER A 8 24.41 -8.96 -8.84
N MET A 9 24.20 -8.74 -7.54
CA MET A 9 22.95 -8.17 -7.03
C MET A 9 23.16 -6.74 -6.53
N ASN A 10 22.20 -5.86 -6.84
CA ASN A 10 22.18 -4.46 -6.39
C ASN A 10 21.69 -4.30 -4.94
N SER A 11 21.11 -5.35 -4.34
CA SER A 11 20.71 -5.38 -2.93
C SER A 11 20.81 -6.81 -2.37
N ALA A 12 21.00 -6.95 -1.07
CA ALA A 12 21.02 -8.25 -0.41
C ALA A 12 19.57 -8.76 -0.22
N HIS A 13 19.26 -9.90 -0.80
CA HIS A 13 18.00 -10.59 -0.54
C HIS A 13 18.16 -11.49 0.68
N TYR A 14 17.53 -11.11 1.80
CA TYR A 14 17.46 -11.94 2.99
C TYR A 14 16.16 -12.75 2.98
N ALA A 15 16.27 -14.07 2.86
CA ALA A 15 15.15 -14.99 2.98
C ALA A 15 15.30 -15.82 4.25
N ARG A 16 14.36 -15.67 5.19
CA ARG A 16 14.32 -16.49 6.42
C ARG A 16 13.59 -17.82 6.23
N MET A 17 12.67 -17.89 5.27
CA MET A 17 11.81 -19.05 4.99
C MET A 17 12.17 -19.64 3.62
N GLY A 18 12.19 -20.96 3.54
CA GLY A 18 12.34 -21.68 2.28
C GLY A 18 11.01 -21.84 1.55
N GLU A 19 11.06 -22.46 0.37
CA GLU A 19 9.89 -22.69 -0.47
C GLU A 19 8.81 -23.53 0.24
N GLN A 20 9.23 -24.54 1.02
CA GLN A 20 8.32 -25.41 1.74
C GLN A 20 7.56 -24.67 2.83
N GLU A 21 8.22 -23.78 3.59
CA GLU A 21 7.55 -22.93 4.59
C GLU A 21 6.59 -21.94 3.92
N CYS A 22 7.01 -21.31 2.83
CA CYS A 22 6.14 -20.41 2.05
C CYS A 22 4.90 -21.14 1.51
N ASN A 23 5.06 -22.37 1.00
CA ASN A 23 3.94 -23.17 0.50
C ASN A 23 2.97 -23.57 1.63
N LYS A 24 3.49 -23.92 2.82
CA LYS A 24 2.65 -24.20 4.00
C LYS A 24 1.82 -22.98 4.39
N ILE A 25 2.42 -21.78 4.40
CA ILE A 25 1.70 -20.53 4.70
C ILE A 25 0.65 -20.23 3.62
N HIS A 26 0.98 -20.46 2.35
CA HIS A 26 0.05 -20.26 1.24
C HIS A 26 -1.18 -21.17 1.38
N LEU A 27 -0.98 -22.49 1.56
CA LEU A 27 -2.09 -23.44 1.74
C LEU A 27 -2.94 -23.13 2.99
N ALA A 28 -2.32 -22.75 4.10
CA ALA A 28 -3.05 -22.32 5.29
C ALA A 28 -3.88 -21.04 5.05
N THR A 29 -3.37 -20.11 4.24
CA THR A 29 -4.10 -18.89 3.85
C THR A 29 -5.31 -19.23 2.98
N LEU A 30 -5.15 -20.13 2.01
CA LEU A 30 -6.26 -20.61 1.18
C LEU A 30 -7.34 -21.29 2.04
N GLU A 31 -6.94 -22.13 3.00
CA GLU A 31 -7.85 -22.76 3.94
C GLU A 31 -8.64 -21.74 4.78
N ILE A 32 -7.97 -20.70 5.29
CA ILE A 32 -8.62 -19.61 6.04
C ILE A 32 -9.61 -18.87 5.15
N LEU A 33 -9.24 -18.50 3.92
CA LEU A 33 -10.12 -17.79 3.00
C LEU A 33 -11.36 -18.62 2.65
N GLU A 34 -11.20 -19.92 2.44
CA GLU A 34 -12.30 -20.80 2.03
C GLU A 34 -13.21 -21.22 3.20
N ARG A 35 -12.65 -21.53 4.37
CA ARG A 35 -13.43 -22.04 5.52
C ARG A 35 -13.90 -20.92 6.45
N THR A 36 -12.99 -20.00 6.78
CA THR A 36 -13.25 -18.92 7.73
C THR A 36 -13.80 -17.68 7.04
N GLY A 37 -13.22 -17.29 5.90
CA GLY A 37 -13.61 -16.12 5.11
C GLY A 37 -13.23 -14.76 5.72
N VAL A 38 -13.61 -13.69 5.02
CA VAL A 38 -13.36 -12.28 5.39
C VAL A 38 -14.66 -11.50 5.47
N ASP A 39 -14.74 -10.49 6.33
CA ASP A 39 -15.90 -9.61 6.38
C ASP A 39 -15.80 -8.55 5.26
N VAL A 40 -16.81 -8.48 4.41
CA VAL A 40 -16.93 -7.49 3.32
C VAL A 40 -18.18 -6.65 3.58
N HIS A 41 -17.96 -5.37 3.86
CA HIS A 41 -19.02 -4.45 4.27
C HIS A 41 -19.75 -3.77 3.11
N ASP A 42 -19.10 -3.68 1.94
CA ASP A 42 -19.69 -3.07 0.75
C ASP A 42 -20.50 -4.10 -0.04
N GLU A 43 -21.77 -3.79 -0.31
CA GLU A 43 -22.69 -4.70 -1.02
C GLU A 43 -22.24 -4.99 -2.46
N ASN A 44 -21.64 -4.01 -3.16
CA ASN A 44 -21.17 -4.22 -4.53
C ASN A 44 -19.96 -5.16 -4.55
N ALA A 45 -19.02 -4.99 -3.62
CA ALA A 45 -17.87 -5.88 -3.47
C ALA A 45 -18.32 -7.32 -3.15
N LYS A 46 -19.32 -7.49 -2.27
CA LYS A 46 -19.91 -8.82 -2.02
C LYS A 46 -20.49 -9.43 -3.29
N ASN A 47 -21.27 -8.67 -4.05
CA ASN A 47 -21.88 -9.15 -5.29
C ASN A 47 -20.82 -9.57 -6.32
N ILE A 48 -19.75 -8.80 -6.49
CA ILE A 48 -18.63 -9.14 -7.38
C ILE A 48 -17.97 -10.47 -6.95
N LEU A 49 -17.70 -10.64 -5.66
CA LEU A 49 -17.07 -11.86 -5.14
C LEU A 49 -17.98 -13.08 -5.30
N VAL A 50 -19.28 -12.96 -5.00
CA VAL A 50 -20.25 -14.04 -5.17
C VAL A 50 -20.42 -14.42 -6.64
N GLN A 51 -20.48 -13.43 -7.54
CA GLN A 51 -20.49 -13.69 -9.00
C GLN A 51 -19.20 -14.37 -9.48
N GLY A 52 -18.07 -14.08 -8.82
CA GLY A 52 -16.80 -14.77 -9.04
C GLY A 52 -16.75 -16.20 -8.49
N GLY A 53 -17.74 -16.59 -7.68
CA GLY A 53 -17.93 -17.93 -7.13
C GLY A 53 -17.56 -18.09 -5.65
N ALA A 54 -17.41 -16.98 -4.92
CA ALA A 54 -17.35 -16.98 -3.46
C ALA A 54 -18.72 -17.29 -2.86
N THR A 55 -18.75 -17.73 -1.60
CA THR A 55 -20.02 -17.91 -0.86
C THR A 55 -20.18 -16.82 0.20
N ALA A 56 -21.41 -16.38 0.43
CA ALA A 56 -21.72 -15.32 1.38
C ALA A 56 -22.59 -15.85 2.53
N ASP A 57 -22.28 -15.37 3.74
CA ASP A 57 -23.04 -15.56 4.97
C ASP A 57 -23.14 -14.20 5.69
N GLY A 58 -24.18 -13.44 5.35
CA GLY A 58 -24.29 -12.03 5.72
C GLY A 58 -23.16 -11.19 5.14
N LYS A 59 -22.30 -10.63 6.01
CA LYS A 59 -21.09 -9.89 5.60
C LYS A 59 -19.87 -10.80 5.41
N ARG A 60 -19.93 -12.06 5.85
CA ARG A 60 -18.81 -12.99 5.75
C ARG A 60 -18.75 -13.58 4.35
N ILE A 61 -17.64 -13.36 3.64
CA ILE A 61 -17.37 -13.93 2.31
C ILE A 61 -16.28 -14.99 2.43
N ARG A 62 -16.57 -16.20 1.94
CA ARG A 62 -15.62 -17.31 1.85
C ARG A 62 -15.16 -17.46 0.40
N ILE A 63 -13.85 -17.37 0.19
CA ILE A 63 -13.22 -17.28 -1.14
C ILE A 63 -12.49 -18.61 -1.41
N PRO A 64 -12.93 -19.41 -2.39
CA PRO A 64 -12.29 -20.68 -2.72
C PRO A 64 -10.94 -20.49 -3.42
N GLU A 65 -10.07 -21.49 -3.32
CA GLU A 65 -8.70 -21.47 -3.86
C GLU A 65 -8.61 -21.05 -5.34
N TYR A 66 -9.50 -21.55 -6.19
CA TYR A 66 -9.44 -21.27 -7.62
C TYR A 66 -9.64 -19.77 -7.93
N MET A 67 -10.39 -19.04 -7.11
CA MET A 67 -10.55 -17.60 -7.27
C MET A 67 -9.26 -16.85 -6.93
N VAL A 68 -8.58 -17.26 -5.85
CA VAL A 68 -7.30 -16.68 -5.44
C VAL A 68 -6.24 -16.95 -6.52
N THR A 69 -6.15 -18.19 -7.00
CA THR A 69 -5.22 -18.58 -8.07
C THR A 69 -5.48 -17.80 -9.36
N ARG A 70 -6.75 -17.64 -9.75
CA ARG A 70 -7.14 -16.84 -10.93
C ARG A 70 -6.82 -15.36 -10.75
N ALA A 71 -7.01 -14.79 -9.56
CA ALA A 71 -6.70 -13.39 -9.29
C ALA A 71 -5.18 -13.13 -9.35
N LEU A 72 -4.37 -14.07 -8.82
CA LEU A 72 -2.91 -13.98 -8.90
C LEU A 72 -2.40 -14.12 -10.33
N SER A 73 -3.00 -14.99 -11.15
CA SER A 73 -2.56 -15.19 -12.54
C SER A 73 -2.84 -13.99 -13.47
N THR A 74 -3.77 -13.11 -13.10
CA THR A 74 -4.07 -11.89 -13.86
C THR A 74 -3.34 -10.66 -13.31
N ALA A 75 -2.69 -10.76 -12.14
CA ALA A 75 -1.95 -9.66 -11.56
C ALA A 75 -0.68 -9.36 -12.39
N PRO A 76 -0.41 -8.09 -12.73
CA PRO A 76 0.77 -7.75 -13.51
C PRO A 76 2.04 -7.94 -12.67
N GLU A 77 3.02 -8.69 -13.19
CA GLU A 77 4.33 -8.87 -12.55
C GLU A 77 5.17 -7.57 -12.53
N ARG A 78 4.82 -6.58 -13.37
CA ARG A 78 5.55 -5.33 -13.55
C ARG A 78 4.62 -4.15 -13.66
N ILE A 79 4.78 -3.19 -12.75
CA ILE A 79 4.09 -1.90 -12.78
C ILE A 79 5.13 -0.79 -12.95
N THR A 80 4.85 0.16 -13.84
CA THR A 80 5.66 1.40 -14.00
C THR A 80 4.77 2.59 -13.67
N LEU A 81 5.19 3.38 -12.68
CA LEU A 81 4.53 4.60 -12.25
C LEU A 81 5.26 5.82 -12.85
N TYR A 82 4.48 6.82 -13.24
CA TYR A 82 4.97 8.03 -13.89
C TYR A 82 4.70 9.25 -13.02
N ASP A 83 5.58 10.24 -13.10
CA ASP A 83 5.37 11.54 -12.46
C ASP A 83 4.34 12.39 -13.24
N ARG A 84 4.01 13.57 -12.70
CA ARG A 84 3.12 14.54 -13.36
C ARG A 84 3.61 15.03 -14.74
N ASN A 85 4.91 14.88 -15.01
CA ASN A 85 5.55 15.27 -16.26
C ASN A 85 5.68 14.10 -17.25
N LYS A 86 5.06 12.94 -16.93
CA LYS A 86 5.10 11.70 -17.72
C LYS A 86 6.49 11.06 -17.80
N ASN A 87 7.41 11.40 -16.92
CA ASN A 87 8.67 10.70 -16.77
C ASN A 87 8.46 9.43 -15.93
N VAL A 88 9.26 8.41 -16.17
CA VAL A 88 9.24 7.20 -15.33
C VAL A 88 9.75 7.56 -13.94
N ALA A 89 8.86 7.52 -12.95
CA ALA A 89 9.20 7.78 -11.55
C ALA A 89 9.60 6.48 -10.84
N MET A 90 8.78 5.42 -10.97
CA MET A 90 9.01 4.16 -10.28
C MET A 90 8.77 2.96 -11.18
N ARG A 91 9.55 1.91 -10.96
CA ARG A 91 9.43 0.60 -11.59
C ARG A 91 9.20 -0.42 -10.47
N ALA A 92 7.94 -0.62 -10.11
CA ALA A 92 7.51 -1.46 -8.99
C ALA A 92 7.54 -2.95 -9.39
N TRP A 93 8.75 -3.50 -9.48
CA TRP A 93 9.00 -4.93 -9.73
C TRP A 93 10.43 -5.34 -9.37
N GLY A 94 10.63 -6.65 -9.23
CA GLY A 94 11.90 -7.23 -8.83
C GLY A 94 12.29 -6.79 -7.41
N HIS A 95 13.56 -6.41 -7.23
CA HIS A 95 14.10 -5.97 -5.94
C HIS A 95 14.38 -4.45 -5.90
N ARG A 96 13.60 -3.66 -6.66
CA ARG A 96 13.69 -2.20 -6.63
C ARG A 96 12.96 -1.68 -5.39
N THR A 97 13.64 -0.85 -4.62
CA THR A 97 13.10 -0.20 -3.42
C THR A 97 12.90 1.28 -3.69
N TYR A 98 11.79 1.81 -3.18
CA TYR A 98 11.45 3.22 -3.26
C TYR A 98 10.98 3.68 -1.88
N PHE A 99 11.32 4.90 -1.51
CA PHE A 99 11.00 5.50 -0.22
C PHE A 99 9.97 6.61 -0.39
N GLY A 100 9.01 6.66 0.52
CA GLY A 100 8.04 7.73 0.60
C GLY A 100 7.84 8.14 2.04
N GLY A 101 6.98 9.12 2.26
CA GLY A 101 6.46 9.40 3.60
C GLY A 101 5.75 8.18 4.20
N GLY A 102 5.59 8.19 5.53
CA GLY A 102 4.57 7.36 6.18
C GLY A 102 3.16 7.81 5.79
N SER A 103 2.14 7.03 6.13
CA SER A 103 0.74 7.37 5.82
C SER A 103 -0.01 7.89 7.05
N ASP A 104 -0.84 8.92 6.84
CA ASP A 104 -2.05 9.20 7.60
C ASP A 104 -1.92 9.32 9.13
N CYS A 105 -0.89 10.03 9.60
CA CYS A 105 -0.75 10.37 11.01
C CYS A 105 -1.96 11.19 11.50
N LEU A 106 -2.68 10.65 12.48
CA LEU A 106 -3.82 11.31 13.12
C LEU A 106 -3.44 12.51 13.99
N ASN A 107 -2.19 12.56 14.43
CA ASN A 107 -1.65 13.57 15.34
C ASN A 107 -0.20 13.83 14.99
N ILE A 108 0.28 15.02 15.30
CA ILE A 108 1.68 15.39 15.11
C ILE A 108 2.31 15.82 16.42
N LEU A 109 3.62 15.58 16.53
CA LEU A 109 4.46 16.25 17.51
C LEU A 109 4.98 17.55 16.87
N ASP A 110 4.47 18.69 17.31
CA ASP A 110 4.85 19.98 16.76
C ASP A 110 6.31 20.29 17.10
N HIS A 111 7.17 20.38 16.07
CA HIS A 111 8.60 20.58 16.22
C HIS A 111 8.98 21.92 16.87
N LYS A 112 8.09 22.92 16.89
CA LYS A 112 8.35 24.23 17.52
C LYS A 112 8.00 24.22 18.99
N SER A 113 6.86 23.62 19.34
CA SER A 113 6.36 23.64 20.71
C SER A 113 6.69 22.38 21.53
N GLY A 114 7.08 21.28 20.86
CA GLY A 114 7.27 19.96 21.46
C GLY A 114 5.97 19.30 21.92
N LYS A 115 4.80 19.84 21.56
CA LYS A 115 3.50 19.34 22.01
C LYS A 115 2.81 18.50 20.94
N ARG A 116 2.12 17.45 21.36
CA ARG A 116 1.24 16.67 20.50
C ARG A 116 -0.05 17.46 20.22
N ARG A 117 -0.45 17.57 18.96
CA ARG A 117 -1.68 18.25 18.55
C ARG A 117 -2.35 17.58 17.35
N GLU A 118 -3.61 17.92 17.14
CA GLU A 118 -4.28 17.62 15.89
C GLU A 118 -3.64 18.40 14.73
N PRO A 119 -3.51 17.76 13.57
CA PRO A 119 -2.90 18.38 12.41
C PRO A 119 -3.89 19.25 11.62
N THR A 120 -3.31 20.15 10.85
CA THR A 120 -3.99 21.06 9.93
C THR A 120 -3.59 20.74 8.49
N LEU A 121 -4.34 21.25 7.52
CA LEU A 121 -3.99 21.12 6.10
C LEU A 121 -2.61 21.74 5.81
N LYS A 122 -2.23 22.78 6.56
CA LYS A 122 -0.89 23.37 6.49
C LYS A 122 0.22 22.39 6.87
N ASP A 123 -0.04 21.45 7.78
CA ASP A 123 0.95 20.43 8.12
C ASP A 123 1.17 19.45 6.95
N VAL A 124 0.13 19.18 6.15
CA VAL A 124 0.23 18.39 4.90
C VAL A 124 1.12 19.13 3.90
N VAL A 125 0.92 20.44 3.71
CA VAL A 125 1.77 21.29 2.86
C VAL A 125 3.23 21.21 3.30
N HIS A 126 3.49 21.38 4.61
CA HIS A 126 4.86 21.32 5.13
C HIS A 126 5.49 19.93 4.93
N ALA A 127 4.73 18.85 5.18
CA ALA A 127 5.21 17.50 4.97
C ALA A 127 5.57 17.24 3.50
N ALA A 128 4.68 17.64 2.57
CA ALA A 128 4.93 17.54 1.14
C ALA A 128 6.15 18.36 0.72
N THR A 129 6.29 19.59 1.21
CA THR A 129 7.45 20.47 0.93
C THR A 129 8.76 19.82 1.39
N VAL A 130 8.78 19.22 2.58
CA VAL A 130 9.98 18.53 3.09
C VAL A 130 10.29 17.30 2.24
N MET A 131 9.29 16.49 1.89
CA MET A 131 9.48 15.30 1.06
C MET A 131 9.99 15.67 -0.34
N ASP A 132 9.44 16.70 -0.98
CA ASP A 132 9.85 17.16 -2.31
C ASP A 132 11.30 17.69 -2.33
N ALA A 133 11.77 18.26 -1.22
CA ALA A 133 13.13 18.76 -1.08
C ALA A 133 14.20 17.67 -0.84
N LEU A 134 13.80 16.42 -0.55
CA LEU A 134 14.71 15.32 -0.23
C LEU A 134 14.89 14.40 -1.43
N GLY A 135 16.11 14.31 -1.96
CA GLY A 135 16.43 13.48 -3.13
C GLY A 135 16.32 11.97 -2.89
N GLU A 136 16.24 11.56 -1.62
CA GLU A 136 16.06 10.18 -1.17
C GLU A 136 14.59 9.77 -1.04
N ILE A 137 13.64 10.70 -1.21
CA ILE A 137 12.21 10.42 -1.23
C ILE A 137 11.74 10.31 -2.68
N ASP A 138 11.34 9.11 -3.07
CA ASP A 138 10.94 8.77 -4.43
C ASP A 138 9.47 9.15 -4.74
N PHE A 139 8.62 9.22 -3.71
CA PHE A 139 7.21 9.55 -3.89
C PHE A 139 6.58 10.25 -2.67
N VAL A 140 5.60 11.08 -2.94
CA VAL A 140 4.81 11.79 -1.92
C VAL A 140 3.49 11.04 -1.70
N MET A 141 3.14 10.83 -0.43
CA MET A 141 1.81 10.39 -0.01
C MET A 141 1.31 11.29 1.13
N SER A 142 0.01 11.20 1.43
CA SER A 142 -0.56 11.87 2.61
C SER A 142 0.12 11.36 3.89
N LEU A 143 1.02 12.17 4.45
CA LEU A 143 1.67 11.84 5.72
C LEU A 143 0.74 12.02 6.93
N ILE A 144 -0.25 12.90 6.82
CA ILE A 144 -0.96 13.48 7.96
C ILE A 144 -2.42 13.72 7.59
N LEU A 145 -3.36 13.37 8.47
CA LEU A 145 -4.81 13.54 8.27
C LEU A 145 -5.35 14.85 8.87
N PRO A 146 -5.55 15.94 8.09
CA PRO A 146 -5.91 17.25 8.61
C PRO A 146 -7.31 17.28 9.23
N LYS A 147 -7.46 18.01 10.34
CA LYS A 147 -8.72 18.14 11.10
C LYS A 147 -9.49 19.44 10.84
N ASP A 148 -8.85 20.41 10.21
CA ASP A 148 -9.40 21.74 9.88
C ASP A 148 -10.09 21.80 8.50
N VAL A 149 -10.40 20.65 7.91
CA VAL A 149 -11.10 20.52 6.62
C VAL A 149 -12.34 19.65 6.74
N ASN A 150 -13.20 19.66 5.71
CA ASN A 150 -14.36 18.78 5.66
C ASN A 150 -13.93 17.31 5.63
N GLN A 151 -14.23 16.58 6.71
CA GLN A 151 -13.81 15.20 6.92
C GLN A 151 -14.49 14.21 5.95
N SER A 152 -15.56 14.58 5.24
CA SER A 152 -16.15 13.69 4.23
C SER A 152 -15.37 13.65 2.91
N ILE A 153 -14.45 14.60 2.69
CA ILE A 153 -13.68 14.77 1.46
C ILE A 153 -12.25 15.25 1.74
N TYR A 154 -11.68 14.92 2.91
CA TYR A 154 -10.37 15.42 3.35
C TYR A 154 -9.24 15.03 2.38
N ASP A 155 -9.37 13.87 1.73
CA ASP A 155 -8.48 13.30 0.74
C ASP A 155 -8.31 14.23 -0.46
N ARG A 156 -9.38 14.93 -0.86
CA ARG A 156 -9.34 15.90 -1.96
C ARG A 156 -8.52 17.13 -1.61
N TYR A 157 -8.67 17.66 -0.39
CA TYR A 157 -7.87 18.78 0.08
C TYR A 157 -6.39 18.39 0.18
N GLN A 158 -6.09 17.19 0.68
CA GLN A 158 -4.71 16.68 0.70
C GLN A 158 -4.13 16.57 -0.70
N MET A 159 -4.87 15.98 -1.64
CA MET A 159 -4.41 15.83 -3.02
C MET A 159 -4.16 17.19 -3.67
N GLU A 160 -5.05 18.16 -3.48
CA GLU A 160 -4.89 19.52 -3.99
C GLU A 160 -3.57 20.14 -3.51
N VAL A 161 -3.29 20.11 -2.21
CA VAL A 161 -2.08 20.75 -1.66
C VAL A 161 -0.79 19.98 -1.94
N MET A 162 -0.86 18.67 -2.19
CA MET A 162 0.31 17.86 -2.55
C MET A 162 0.69 18.01 -4.04
N LEU A 163 -0.24 18.44 -4.89
CA LEU A 163 -0.01 18.60 -6.33
C LEU A 163 0.51 19.99 -6.72
N ASN A 164 0.27 21.01 -5.88
CA ASN A 164 0.64 22.40 -6.09
C ASN A 164 2.09 22.68 -5.69
#